data_AF-A0A091UA05-F1
#
_entry.id   AF-A0A091UA05-F1
#
_cell.length_a   1.000
_cell.length_b   1.000
_cell.length_c   1.000
_cell.angle_alpha   90.00
_cell.angle_beta   90.00
_cell.angle_gamma   90.00
#
_symmetry.space_group_name_H-M   'P 1'
#
loop_
_entity.id
_entity.type
_entity.pdbx_description
1 polymer ?
#
loop_
_entity_poly.entity_id
_entity_poly.type
_entity_poly.pdbx_seq_one_letter_code
_entity_poly.pdbx_strand_id
1 'polypeptide(L)'
;PWETSLRDKGAEQSWQIFKDAFHRAQELSIPRCKKSRKEGKRRAWLSHDLLVKLKGKKEMHKWWTQGQISWEEYRDTAQLSRDGVRKAKVRMELNLARDAKNNKKGFYRFASQERKVKESMPPLMSKTGKLVTMDEEKSEVLNNFFASVFIGSLSSHTSQVDGSQDRDWGSKVPPTVREDQV
;
A
#
# COMPACT_ATOMS: atom_id res chain seq x y z
N PRO A 1 5.27 -28.53 34.75
CA PRO A 1 4.67 -29.05 33.50
C PRO A 1 5.68 -29.24 32.36
N TRP A 2 6.58 -28.28 32.12
CA TRP A 2 7.57 -28.35 31.05
C TRP A 2 8.72 -29.32 31.32
N GLU A 3 9.20 -29.38 32.57
CA GLU A 3 10.27 -30.30 32.98
C GLU A 3 9.94 -31.79 32.79
N THR A 4 8.66 -32.18 32.86
CA THR A 4 8.23 -33.56 32.57
C THR A 4 8.06 -33.78 31.07
N SER A 5 7.55 -32.79 30.33
CA SER A 5 7.29 -32.92 28.88
C SER A 5 8.55 -32.85 28.02
N LEU A 6 9.64 -32.29 28.56
CA LEU A 6 10.91 -32.08 27.87
C LEU A 6 12.05 -32.99 28.39
N ARG A 7 11.81 -33.75 29.47
CA ARG A 7 12.84 -34.49 30.23
C ARG A 7 13.71 -35.41 29.37
N ASP A 8 13.11 -36.05 28.38
CA ASP A 8 13.76 -37.07 27.53
C ASP A 8 13.88 -36.63 26.06
N LYS A 9 13.77 -35.33 25.79
CA LYS A 9 13.71 -34.79 24.43
C LYS A 9 14.92 -33.93 24.10
N GLY A 10 15.50 -34.20 22.93
CA GLY A 10 16.59 -33.38 22.39
C GLY A 10 16.16 -31.93 22.16
N ALA A 11 17.14 -31.02 22.10
CA ALA A 11 16.90 -29.58 22.01
C ALA A 11 15.91 -29.19 20.90
N GLU A 12 16.02 -29.79 19.71
CA GLU A 12 15.13 -29.52 18.58
C GLU A 12 13.68 -29.97 18.84
N GLN A 13 13.51 -31.16 19.42
CA GLN A 13 12.19 -31.68 19.77
C GLN A 13 11.54 -30.83 20.87
N SER A 14 12.34 -30.41 21.84
CA SER A 14 11.89 -29.53 22.92
C SER A 14 11.46 -28.16 22.40
N TRP A 15 12.21 -27.60 21.45
CA TRP A 15 11.87 -26.36 20.78
C TRP A 15 10.56 -26.47 19.97
N GLN A 16 10.36 -27.59 19.27
CA GLN A 16 9.14 -27.80 18.50
C GLN A 16 7.90 -27.86 19.40
N ILE A 17 7.99 -28.56 20.54
CA ILE A 17 6.87 -28.66 21.50
C ILE A 17 6.53 -27.29 22.09
N PHE A 18 7.54 -26.50 22.41
CA PHE A 18 7.35 -25.13 22.88
C PHE A 18 6.66 -24.26 21.81
N LYS A 19 7.18 -24.25 20.57
CA LYS A 19 6.58 -23.49 19.45
C LYS A 19 5.12 -23.87 19.24
N ASP A 20 4.81 -25.16 19.26
CA ASP A 20 3.45 -25.63 19.02
C ASP A 20 2.50 -25.21 20.14
N ALA A 21 2.94 -25.28 21.40
CA ALA A 21 2.14 -24.81 22.52
C ALA A 21 1.96 -23.29 22.52
N PHE A 22 3.00 -22.54 22.15
CA PHE A 22 2.95 -21.10 22.00
C PHE A 22 1.95 -20.69 20.93
N HIS A 23 2.02 -21.29 19.73
CA HIS A 23 1.06 -21.02 18.66
C HIS A 23 -0.38 -21.40 19.06
N ARG A 24 -0.57 -22.53 19.75
CA ARG A 24 -1.90 -22.91 20.28
C ARG A 24 -2.43 -21.87 21.27
N ALA A 25 -1.59 -21.41 22.20
CA ALA A 25 -1.98 -20.37 23.15
C ALA A 25 -2.28 -19.04 22.45
N GLN A 26 -1.50 -18.70 21.42
CA GLN A 26 -1.70 -17.52 20.59
C GLN A 26 -3.04 -17.58 19.84
N GLU A 27 -3.40 -18.73 19.26
CA GLU A 27 -4.67 -18.92 18.55
C GLU A 27 -5.89 -18.83 19.47
N LEU A 28 -5.77 -19.34 20.70
CA LEU A 28 -6.85 -19.32 21.69
C LEU A 28 -7.01 -17.95 22.35
N SER A 29 -5.90 -17.24 22.60
CA SER A 29 -5.90 -16.04 23.45
C SER A 29 -5.87 -14.74 22.66
N ILE A 30 -5.38 -14.75 21.42
CA ILE A 30 -5.36 -13.57 20.56
C ILE A 30 -6.49 -13.70 19.55
N PRO A 31 -7.56 -12.87 19.64
CA PRO A 31 -8.59 -12.81 18.62
C PRO A 31 -7.96 -12.50 17.26
N ARG A 32 -7.78 -13.51 16.42
CA ARG A 32 -7.38 -13.31 15.02
C ARG A 32 -8.60 -12.77 14.31
N CYS A 33 -8.73 -11.44 14.28
CA CYS A 33 -9.61 -10.77 13.34
C CYS A 33 -9.21 -11.24 11.94
N LYS A 34 -9.97 -12.18 11.36
CA LYS A 34 -9.92 -12.43 9.93
C LYS A 34 -10.13 -11.06 9.32
N LYS A 35 -9.12 -10.55 8.60
CA LYS A 35 -9.32 -9.41 7.73
C LYS A 35 -10.35 -9.89 6.72
N SER A 36 -11.64 -9.77 7.05
CA SER A 36 -12.66 -9.74 6.02
C SER A 36 -12.18 -8.57 5.18
N ARG A 37 -11.65 -8.90 4.01
CA ARG A 37 -11.39 -7.92 2.98
C ARG A 37 -12.75 -7.30 2.80
N LYS A 38 -13.01 -6.16 3.47
CA LYS A 38 -14.30 -5.48 3.45
C LYS A 38 -14.67 -5.47 1.99
N GLU A 39 -15.64 -6.29 1.61
CA GLU A 39 -15.96 -6.49 0.21
C GLU A 39 -16.34 -5.10 -0.25
N GLY A 40 -15.48 -4.52 -1.08
CA GLY A 40 -15.45 -3.07 -1.26
C GLY A 40 -16.85 -2.65 -1.62
N LYS A 41 -17.50 -1.88 -0.73
CA LYS A 41 -18.94 -1.65 -0.81
C LYS A 41 -19.26 -1.21 -2.22
N ARG A 42 -19.98 -2.04 -2.97
CA ARG A 42 -20.26 -1.80 -4.38
C ARG A 42 -20.79 -0.38 -4.52
N ARG A 43 -20.16 0.42 -5.38
CA ARG A 43 -20.57 1.81 -5.58
C ARG A 43 -22.04 1.81 -6.00
N ALA A 44 -22.86 2.65 -5.38
CA ALA A 44 -24.31 2.62 -5.58
C ALA A 44 -24.74 2.90 -7.03
N TRP A 45 -23.89 3.54 -7.84
CA TRP A 45 -24.12 3.75 -9.27
C TRP A 45 -23.73 2.56 -10.16
N LEU A 46 -23.00 1.56 -9.63
CA LEU A 46 -22.42 0.48 -10.44
C LEU A 46 -23.42 -0.67 -10.62
N SER A 47 -24.24 -0.60 -11.66
CA SER A 47 -25.17 -1.69 -12.05
C SER A 47 -24.44 -2.91 -12.58
N HIS A 48 -25.14 -4.05 -12.71
CA HIS A 48 -24.56 -5.27 -13.29
C HIS A 48 -24.25 -5.10 -14.77
N ASP A 49 -25.17 -4.51 -15.55
CA ASP A 49 -24.95 -4.13 -16.95
C ASP A 49 -23.69 -3.27 -17.14
N LEU A 50 -23.51 -2.25 -16.30
CA LEU A 50 -22.33 -1.38 -16.40
C LEU A 50 -21.03 -2.14 -16.08
N LEU A 51 -21.09 -3.09 -15.16
CA LEU A 51 -19.95 -3.95 -14.84
C LEU A 51 -19.57 -4.83 -16.04
N VAL A 52 -20.56 -5.40 -16.73
CA VAL A 52 -20.34 -6.20 -17.96
C VAL A 52 -19.67 -5.35 -19.04
N LYS A 53 -20.17 -4.13 -19.28
CA LYS A 53 -19.55 -3.18 -20.23
C LYS A 53 -18.11 -2.84 -19.89
N LEU A 54 -17.82 -2.58 -18.60
CA LEU A 54 -16.46 -2.31 -18.13
C LEU A 54 -15.54 -3.52 -18.30
N LYS A 55 -16.05 -4.74 -18.12
CA LYS A 55 -15.30 -5.98 -18.38
C LYS A 55 -15.02 -6.15 -19.87
N GLY A 56 -16.03 -5.93 -20.73
CA GLY A 56 -15.87 -5.93 -22.18
C GLY A 56 -14.81 -4.94 -22.64
N LYS A 57 -14.84 -3.69 -22.14
CA LYS A 57 -13.80 -2.68 -22.41
C LYS A 57 -12.39 -3.18 -22.06
N LYS A 58 -12.25 -3.90 -20.95
CA LYS A 58 -10.96 -4.44 -20.50
C LYS A 58 -10.45 -5.52 -21.45
N GLU A 59 -11.33 -6.39 -21.94
CA GLU A 59 -10.94 -7.42 -22.92
C GLU A 59 -10.60 -6.79 -24.28
N MET A 60 -11.38 -5.82 -24.76
CA MET A 60 -11.07 -5.06 -25.99
C MET A 60 -9.71 -4.36 -25.91
N HIS A 61 -9.34 -3.83 -24.73
CA HIS A 61 -8.00 -3.27 -24.54
C HIS A 61 -6.91 -4.33 -24.76
N LYS A 62 -7.10 -5.56 -24.26
CA LYS A 62 -6.12 -6.63 -24.46
C LYS A 62 -5.98 -6.98 -25.94
N TRP A 63 -7.09 -7.14 -26.64
CA TRP A 63 -7.10 -7.44 -28.07
C TRP A 63 -6.48 -6.33 -28.92
N TRP A 64 -6.75 -5.06 -28.59
CA TRP A 64 -6.08 -3.92 -29.22
C TRP A 64 -4.57 -3.90 -28.94
N THR A 65 -4.13 -4.15 -27.69
CA THR A 65 -2.69 -4.24 -27.37
C THR A 65 -2.01 -5.40 -28.09
N GLN A 66 -2.75 -6.46 -28.44
CA GLN A 66 -2.27 -7.61 -29.20
C GLN A 66 -2.37 -7.42 -30.73
N GLY A 67 -2.85 -6.26 -31.21
CA GLY A 67 -2.99 -5.96 -32.64
C GLY A 67 -4.13 -6.70 -33.33
N GLN A 68 -5.04 -7.33 -32.58
CA GLN A 68 -6.16 -8.11 -33.14
C GLN A 68 -7.37 -7.25 -33.55
N ILE A 69 -7.45 -6.02 -33.04
CA ILE A 69 -8.59 -5.13 -33.20
C ILE A 69 -8.11 -3.73 -33.56
N SER A 70 -8.91 -3.01 -34.36
CA SER A 70 -8.62 -1.63 -34.74
C SER A 70 -8.70 -0.68 -33.54
N TRP A 71 -7.96 0.42 -33.62
CA TRP A 71 -8.02 1.45 -32.58
C TRP A 71 -9.43 2.07 -32.47
N GLU A 72 -10.14 2.19 -33.59
CA GLU A 72 -11.49 2.73 -33.70
C GLU A 72 -12.51 1.91 -32.89
N GLU A 73 -12.52 0.59 -33.05
CA GLU A 73 -13.44 -0.31 -32.33
C GLU A 73 -13.21 -0.27 -30.81
N TYR A 74 -11.93 -0.22 -30.39
CA TYR A 74 -11.58 -0.03 -28.99
C TYR A 74 -12.04 1.33 -28.47
N ARG A 75 -11.77 2.41 -29.23
CA ARG A 75 -12.12 3.79 -28.86
C ARG A 75 -13.62 3.92 -28.64
N ASP A 76 -14.44 3.40 -29.53
CA ASP A 76 -15.90 3.47 -29.45
C ASP A 76 -16.42 2.71 -28.21
N THR A 77 -15.92 1.49 -27.98
CA THR A 77 -16.27 0.70 -26.80
C THR A 77 -15.86 1.39 -25.51
N ALA A 78 -14.69 2.02 -25.51
CA ALA A 78 -14.20 2.79 -24.37
C ALA A 78 -15.04 4.03 -24.10
N GLN A 79 -15.45 4.74 -25.15
CA GLN A 79 -16.30 5.92 -25.06
C GLN A 79 -17.69 5.57 -24.52
N LEU A 80 -18.34 4.53 -25.07
CA LEU A 80 -19.62 4.02 -24.58
C LEU A 80 -19.57 3.64 -23.09
N SER A 81 -18.48 3.00 -22.66
CA SER A 81 -18.26 2.65 -21.27
C SER A 81 -18.12 3.90 -20.38
N ARG A 82 -17.37 4.91 -20.82
CA ARG A 82 -17.20 6.18 -20.09
C ARG A 82 -18.54 6.91 -19.95
N ASP A 83 -19.32 6.97 -21.03
CA ASP A 83 -20.62 7.63 -21.05
C ASP A 83 -21.64 6.87 -20.18
N GLY A 84 -21.60 5.54 -20.19
CA GLY A 84 -22.39 4.71 -19.29
C GLY A 84 -22.10 5.00 -17.81
N VAL A 85 -20.81 5.13 -17.44
CA VAL A 85 -20.41 5.50 -16.08
C VAL A 85 -20.90 6.91 -15.73
N ARG A 86 -20.75 7.88 -16.64
CA ARG A 86 -21.20 9.27 -16.42
C ARG A 86 -22.71 9.32 -16.18
N LYS A 87 -23.50 8.69 -17.06
CA LYS A 87 -24.97 8.63 -16.94
C LYS A 87 -25.41 7.93 -15.66
N ALA A 88 -24.75 6.84 -15.27
CA ALA A 88 -25.09 6.10 -14.06
C ALA A 88 -24.86 6.91 -12.78
N LYS A 89 -23.75 7.67 -12.71
CA LYS A 89 -23.46 8.58 -11.59
C LYS A 89 -24.52 9.68 -11.48
N VAL A 90 -24.78 10.39 -12.59
CA VAL A 90 -25.78 11.47 -12.63
C VAL A 90 -27.16 10.95 -12.21
N ARG A 91 -27.57 9.78 -12.71
CA ARG A 91 -28.84 9.17 -12.32
C ARG A 91 -28.91 8.84 -10.83
N MET A 92 -27.82 8.31 -10.25
CA MET A 92 -27.77 8.02 -8.82
C MET A 92 -27.90 9.29 -7.98
N GLU A 93 -27.18 10.35 -8.35
CA GLU A 93 -27.22 11.66 -7.67
C GLU A 93 -28.61 12.30 -7.78
N LEU A 94 -29.22 12.26 -8.97
CA LEU A 94 -30.57 12.76 -9.19
C LEU A 94 -31.61 12.00 -8.37
N ASN A 95 -31.50 10.66 -8.29
CA ASN A 95 -32.38 9.86 -7.45
C ASN A 95 -32.22 10.20 -5.97
N LEU A 96 -30.99 10.47 -5.52
CA LEU A 96 -30.71 10.86 -4.16
C LEU A 96 -31.27 12.25 -3.81
N ALA A 97 -31.18 13.19 -4.74
CA ALA A 97 -31.74 14.53 -4.59
C ALA A 97 -33.27 14.50 -4.56
N ARG A 98 -33.90 13.71 -5.46
CA ARG A 98 -35.36 13.51 -5.48
C ARG A 98 -35.86 12.89 -4.17
N ASP A 99 -35.13 11.94 -3.63
CA ASP A 99 -35.50 11.24 -2.40
C ASP A 99 -35.01 11.94 -1.12
N ALA A 100 -34.44 13.15 -1.22
CA ALA A 100 -33.87 13.85 -0.07
C ALA A 100 -34.89 14.11 1.04
N LYS A 101 -36.18 14.27 0.70
CA LYS A 101 -37.26 14.48 1.68
C LYS A 101 -37.51 13.23 2.53
N ASN A 102 -37.54 12.04 1.92
CA ASN A 102 -37.81 10.79 2.61
C ASN A 102 -36.54 10.17 3.22
N ASN A 103 -35.38 10.39 2.58
CA ASN A 103 -34.10 9.82 2.95
C ASN A 103 -33.03 10.91 3.18
N LYS A 104 -33.32 11.83 4.10
CA LYS A 104 -32.40 12.90 4.51
C LYS A 104 -31.02 12.35 4.89
N LYS A 105 -30.97 11.24 5.63
CA LYS A 105 -29.73 10.59 6.07
C LYS A 105 -28.88 10.10 4.89
N GLY A 106 -29.50 9.52 3.85
CA GLY A 106 -28.81 9.08 2.64
C GLY A 106 -28.18 10.25 1.88
N PHE A 107 -28.94 11.34 1.72
CA PHE A 107 -28.50 12.56 1.04
C PHE A 107 -27.32 13.22 1.77
N TYR A 108 -27.46 13.52 3.07
CA TYR A 108 -26.38 14.15 3.83
C TYR A 108 -25.14 13.25 3.97
N ARG A 109 -25.31 11.92 4.03
CA ARG A 109 -24.18 10.98 3.99
C ARG A 109 -23.40 11.11 2.69
N PHE A 110 -24.07 11.17 1.53
CA PHE A 110 -23.41 11.36 0.25
C PHE A 110 -22.73 12.73 0.16
N ALA A 111 -23.42 13.80 0.52
CA ALA A 111 -22.84 15.15 0.55
C ALA A 111 -21.60 15.22 1.47
N SER A 112 -21.66 14.58 2.65
CA SER A 112 -20.52 14.50 3.56
C SER A 112 -19.37 13.68 2.98
N GLN A 113 -19.65 12.63 2.21
CA GLN A 113 -18.65 11.78 1.57
C GLN A 113 -17.92 12.50 0.43
N GLU A 114 -18.64 13.26 -0.39
CA GLU A 114 -18.06 14.11 -1.45
C GLU A 114 -17.27 15.29 -0.85
N ARG A 115 -17.74 15.86 0.27
CA ARG A 115 -17.03 16.92 1.01
C ARG A 115 -15.79 16.43 1.76
N LYS A 116 -15.56 15.13 1.87
CA LYS A 116 -14.26 14.63 2.35
C LYS A 116 -13.22 14.95 1.28
N VAL A 117 -12.74 16.19 1.28
CA VAL A 117 -11.38 16.49 0.86
C VAL A 117 -10.51 15.46 1.56
N LYS A 118 -9.84 14.62 0.77
CA LYS A 118 -8.77 13.76 1.28
C LYS A 118 -7.90 14.68 2.12
N GLU A 119 -7.75 14.44 3.42
CA GLU A 119 -6.75 15.14 4.23
C GLU A 119 -5.45 15.03 3.44
N SER A 120 -5.14 16.10 2.72
CA SER A 120 -3.90 16.20 2.00
C SER A 120 -2.91 16.43 3.11
N MET A 121 -1.82 15.67 3.09
CA MET A 121 -0.69 16.01 3.94
C MET A 121 -0.45 17.52 3.79
N PRO A 122 -0.39 18.27 4.90
CA PRO A 122 -0.09 19.68 4.84
C PRO A 122 1.17 19.86 4.00
N PRO A 123 1.23 20.88 3.13
CA PRO A 123 2.45 21.21 2.43
C PRO A 123 3.63 21.25 3.41
N LEU A 124 4.72 20.55 3.07
CA LEU A 124 5.88 20.47 3.94
C LEU A 124 6.51 21.86 4.07
N MET A 125 6.83 22.25 5.29
CA MET A 125 7.53 23.50 5.59
C MET A 125 8.99 23.20 5.89
N SER A 126 9.89 24.00 5.34
CA SER A 126 11.30 24.00 5.70
C SER A 126 11.50 24.54 7.12
N LYS A 127 12.68 24.33 7.70
CA LYS A 127 13.07 24.91 9.01
C LYS A 127 12.91 26.44 9.04
N THR A 128 13.03 27.09 7.89
CA THR A 128 12.88 28.55 7.69
C THR A 128 11.41 29.00 7.59
N GLY A 129 10.45 28.07 7.71
CA GLY A 129 9.02 28.37 7.62
C GLY A 129 8.50 28.62 6.20
N LYS A 130 9.33 28.37 5.17
CA LYS A 130 8.91 28.47 3.76
C LYS A 130 8.32 27.14 3.27
N LEU A 131 7.29 27.24 2.44
CA LEU A 131 6.69 26.12 1.72
C LEU A 131 7.72 25.45 0.82
N VAL A 132 7.86 24.14 0.94
CA VAL A 132 8.77 23.34 0.15
C VAL A 132 8.06 22.88 -1.13
N THR A 133 8.56 23.32 -2.27
CA THR A 133 7.93 23.03 -3.58
C THR A 133 8.67 21.94 -4.33
N MET A 134 10.01 21.91 -4.25
CA MET A 134 10.86 20.94 -4.96
C MET A 134 10.97 19.60 -4.21
N ASP A 135 11.09 18.50 -4.96
CA ASP A 135 11.13 17.17 -4.37
C ASP A 135 12.44 16.86 -3.63
N GLU A 136 13.55 17.44 -4.09
CA GLU A 136 14.86 17.36 -3.41
C GLU A 136 14.79 17.99 -2.02
N GLU A 137 14.29 19.22 -1.92
CA GLU A 137 14.09 19.91 -0.64
C GLU A 137 13.14 19.14 0.29
N LYS A 138 12.09 18.50 -0.24
CA LYS A 138 11.19 17.65 0.58
C LYS A 138 11.95 16.46 1.16
N SER A 139 12.79 15.83 0.36
CA SER A 139 13.59 14.68 0.78
C SER A 139 14.58 15.08 1.88
N GLU A 140 15.21 16.25 1.77
CA GLU A 140 16.13 16.76 2.79
C GLU A 140 15.42 17.08 4.10
N VAL A 141 14.27 17.74 4.06
CA VAL A 141 13.50 18.08 5.27
C VAL A 141 13.07 16.81 6.01
N LEU A 142 12.61 15.79 5.29
CA LEU A 142 12.25 14.50 5.87
C LEU A 142 13.47 13.72 6.41
N ASN A 143 14.58 13.71 5.66
CA ASN A 143 15.81 13.04 6.08
C ASN A 143 16.40 13.69 7.34
N ASN A 144 16.42 15.01 7.40
CA ASN A 144 16.83 15.78 8.57
C ASN A 144 15.97 15.48 9.80
N PHE A 145 14.64 15.38 9.62
CA PHE A 145 13.73 15.01 10.70
C PHE A 145 14.00 13.58 11.18
N PHE A 146 14.17 12.64 10.26
CA PHE A 146 14.48 11.26 10.59
C PHE A 146 15.79 11.15 11.36
N ALA A 147 16.88 11.74 10.86
CA ALA A 147 18.18 11.76 11.53
C ALA A 147 18.10 12.35 12.94
N SER A 148 17.34 13.44 13.13
CA SER A 148 17.16 14.06 14.46
C SER A 148 16.52 13.12 15.49
N VAL A 149 15.69 12.16 15.09
CA VAL A 149 15.09 11.18 16.01
C VAL A 149 16.12 10.14 16.48
N PHE A 150 17.15 9.85 15.68
CA PHE A 150 18.19 8.87 16.00
C PHE A 150 19.45 9.46 16.65
N ILE A 151 19.63 10.78 16.59
CA ILE A 151 20.84 11.45 17.14
C ILE A 151 20.77 11.63 18.68
N GLY A 152 19.61 11.39 19.32
CA GLY A 152 19.38 11.66 20.74
C GLY A 152 19.97 10.70 21.78
N SER A 153 20.79 9.70 21.42
CA SER A 153 21.26 8.71 22.42
C SER A 153 22.70 8.22 22.29
N LEU A 154 23.56 8.85 21.48
CA LEU A 154 24.98 8.48 21.45
C LEU A 154 25.84 9.13 22.55
N SER A 155 25.24 9.90 23.47
CA SER A 155 25.99 10.72 24.43
C SER A 155 26.45 10.03 25.73
N SER A 156 26.39 8.70 25.90
CA SER A 156 26.86 8.12 27.18
C SER A 156 27.52 6.75 27.16
N HIS A 157 27.98 6.23 26.01
CA HIS A 157 28.85 5.04 26.02
C HIS A 157 30.00 5.15 25.00
N THR A 158 30.84 6.17 25.13
CA THR A 158 32.21 6.09 24.61
C THR A 158 33.06 5.36 25.66
N SER A 159 32.97 4.03 25.70
CA SER A 159 33.98 3.23 26.39
C SER A 159 35.22 3.21 25.50
N GLN A 160 36.21 3.98 25.92
CA GLN A 160 37.58 3.96 25.42
C GLN A 160 38.10 2.51 25.43
N VAL A 161 38.28 1.92 24.24
CA VAL A 161 39.07 0.70 24.06
C VAL A 161 40.17 1.02 23.08
N ASP A 162 41.37 1.14 23.65
CA ASP A 162 42.65 1.14 22.98
C ASP A 162 42.92 -0.27 22.36
N GLY A 163 43.59 -0.31 21.21
CA GLY A 163 44.11 -1.55 20.64
C GLY A 163 43.77 -1.85 19.17
N SER A 164 44.45 -1.17 18.25
CA SER A 164 45.10 -1.68 17.03
C SER A 164 44.58 -2.98 16.38
N GLN A 165 44.03 -2.88 15.17
CA GLN A 165 44.49 -3.72 14.05
C GLN A 165 44.18 -3.06 12.70
N ASP A 166 45.25 -2.59 12.07
CA ASP A 166 45.36 -2.22 10.67
C ASP A 166 44.96 -3.42 9.78
N ARG A 167 43.90 -3.26 8.99
CA ARG A 167 43.60 -4.14 7.86
C ARG A 167 43.32 -3.28 6.64
N ASP A 168 44.41 -3.00 5.95
CA ASP A 168 44.52 -2.69 4.54
C ASP A 168 43.40 -3.35 3.70
N TRP A 169 42.38 -2.56 3.36
CA TRP A 169 41.32 -2.98 2.44
C TRP A 169 41.75 -2.64 1.02
N GLY A 170 42.70 -3.43 0.53
CA GLY A 170 43.23 -3.35 -0.82
C GLY A 170 42.13 -3.33 -1.88
N SER A 171 42.19 -2.30 -2.71
CA SER A 171 41.38 -2.04 -3.90
C SER A 171 41.09 -3.30 -4.73
N LYS A 172 39.82 -3.74 -4.75
CA LYS A 172 39.33 -4.68 -5.77
C LYS A 172 38.78 -3.92 -6.95
N VAL A 173 39.58 -3.83 -8.01
CA VAL A 173 39.13 -3.48 -9.37
C VAL A 173 38.29 -4.67 -9.91
N PRO A 174 37.15 -4.44 -10.60
CA PRO A 174 36.39 -5.52 -11.23
C PRO A 174 37.11 -6.05 -12.48
N PRO A 175 37.11 -7.36 -12.77
CA PRO A 175 37.75 -7.87 -13.97
C PRO A 175 36.92 -7.55 -15.22
N THR A 176 37.56 -6.85 -16.15
CA THR A 176 37.09 -6.58 -17.52
C THR A 176 36.88 -7.88 -18.28
N VAL A 177 35.64 -8.16 -18.67
CA VAL A 177 35.28 -9.18 -19.66
C VAL A 177 35.74 -8.68 -21.03
N ARG A 178 36.58 -9.45 -21.73
CA ARG A 178 36.87 -9.27 -23.15
C ARG A 178 35.89 -10.11 -23.97
N GLU A 179 35.25 -9.47 -24.92
CA GLU A 179 34.46 -10.10 -25.99
C GLU A 179 35.43 -10.79 -26.97
N ASP A 180 35.23 -12.09 -27.21
CA ASP A 180 35.76 -12.76 -28.39
C ASP A 180 34.59 -13.00 -29.36
N GLN A 181 34.71 -12.42 -30.55
CA GLN A 181 33.91 -12.76 -31.71
C GLN A 181 34.53 -13.97 -32.41
N VAL A 182 33.72 -14.99 -32.68
CA VAL A 182 33.66 -15.70 -33.97
C VAL A 182 32.19 -16.03 -34.25
#